data_AF-A0A8S3J7I4-F1
#
_entry.id   AF-A0A8S3J7I4-F1
#
_cell.length_a   1.000
_cell.length_b   1.000
_cell.length_c   1.000
_cell.angle_alpha   90.00
_cell.angle_beta   90.00
_cell.angle_gamma   90.00
#
_symmetry.space_group_name_H-M   'P 1'
#
loop_
_entity.id
_entity.type
_entity.pdbx_description
1 polymer ?
#
loop_
_entity_poly.entity_id
_entity_poly.type
_entity_poly.pdbx_seq_one_letter_code
_entity_poly.pdbx_strand_id
1 'polypeptide(L)' 'LFIKSGAACHQARSLWRIECFKIKWYSGFVGWSSLVRLRHVTSGLYLAVVGDENGPKVTCISKKNASAIAVTFEMKMSK' A
#
# COMPACT_ATOMS: atom_id res chain seq x y z
N LEU A 1 10.08 3.27 -6.01
CA LEU A 1 10.00 3.37 -4.54
C LEU A 1 11.42 3.28 -3.99
N PHE A 2 11.94 4.29 -3.29
CA PHE A 2 13.28 4.23 -2.71
C PHE A 2 13.23 3.42 -1.40
N ILE A 3 13.80 2.22 -1.40
CA ILE A 3 13.98 1.44 -0.16
C ILE A 3 15.27 1.94 0.49
N LYS A 4 15.16 2.60 1.64
CA LYS A 4 16.32 3.05 2.43
C LYS A 4 16.51 2.11 3.61
N SER A 5 17.60 1.33 3.61
CA SER A 5 18.04 0.57 4.78
C SER A 5 18.85 1.48 5.73
N GLY A 6 18.78 1.25 7.04
CA GLY A 6 19.47 2.05 8.07
C GLY A 6 18.54 3.00 8.84
N ALA A 7 19.04 4.16 9.29
CA ALA A 7 18.34 5.12 10.18
C ALA A 7 16.94 5.60 9.69
N ALA A 8 16.61 5.39 8.42
CA ALA A 8 15.28 5.66 7.87
C ALA A 8 14.19 4.68 8.36
N CYS A 9 14.55 3.53 8.94
CA CYS A 9 13.59 2.64 9.60
C CYS A 9 12.97 3.27 10.87
N HIS A 10 13.66 4.23 11.51
CA HIS A 10 13.18 4.98 12.66
C HIS A 10 12.52 6.32 12.30
N GLN A 11 12.45 6.67 11.01
CA GLN A 11 11.85 7.92 10.54
C GLN A 11 10.46 7.67 9.97
N ALA A 12 9.52 8.58 10.24
CA ALA A 12 8.12 8.47 9.82
C ALA A 12 7.90 8.36 8.28
N ARG A 13 8.93 8.62 7.47
CA ARG A 13 8.95 8.47 6.00
C ARG A 13 8.93 7.03 5.49
N SER A 14 9.09 6.04 6.38
CA SER A 14 9.01 4.61 6.04
C SER A 14 7.72 3.96 6.53
N LEU A 15 6.85 4.71 7.23
CA LEU A 15 5.63 4.19 7.82
C LEU A 15 4.49 4.10 6.81
N TRP A 16 3.89 2.92 6.74
CA TRP A 16 2.71 2.63 5.93
C TRP A 16 1.60 2.08 6.83
N ARG A 17 0.39 2.62 6.65
CA ARG A 17 -0.82 2.10 7.24
C ARG A 17 -1.49 1.13 6.27
N ILE A 18 -1.81 -0.07 6.75
CA ILE A 18 -2.59 -1.07 6.02
C ILE A 18 -4.08 -0.77 6.24
N GLU A 19 -4.79 -0.50 5.16
CA GLU A 19 -6.25 -0.31 5.15
C GLU A 19 -6.89 -1.52 4.46
N CYS A 20 -7.45 -2.43 5.24
CA CYS A 20 -8.20 -3.58 4.70
C CYS A 20 -9.59 -3.11 4.22
N PHE A 21 -10.09 -3.71 3.14
CA PHE A 21 -11.49 -3.57 2.80
C PHE A 21 -12.32 -4.14 3.95
N LYS A 22 -13.18 -3.31 4.57
CA LYS A 22 -14.02 -3.71 5.69
C LYS A 22 -15.07 -4.73 5.22
N ILE A 23 -14.74 -6.01 5.27
CA ILE A 23 -15.73 -7.08 5.33
C ILE A 23 -16.19 -7.11 6.80
N LYS A 24 -17.49 -7.00 7.05
CA LYS A 24 -18.13 -6.65 8.36
C LYS A 24 -17.75 -7.52 9.59
N TRP A 25 -16.84 -8.48 9.49
CA TRP A 25 -16.65 -9.54 10.49
C TRP A 25 -15.20 -9.92 10.81
N TYR A 26 -14.22 -9.03 10.62
CA TYR A 26 -12.83 -9.34 11.01
C TYR A 26 -12.48 -8.73 12.37
N SER A 27 -12.28 -9.57 13.38
CA SER A 27 -11.74 -9.17 14.69
C SER A 27 -10.23 -8.92 14.58
N GLY A 28 -9.85 -7.79 14.02
CA GLY A 28 -8.50 -7.22 14.20
C GLY A 28 -7.32 -7.89 13.49
N PHE A 29 -7.48 -9.04 12.84
CA PHE A 29 -6.39 -9.69 12.09
C PHE A 29 -6.42 -9.33 10.59
N VAL A 30 -5.27 -9.32 9.93
CA VAL A 30 -5.21 -9.26 8.46
C VAL A 30 -4.81 -10.65 8.01
N GLY A 31 -5.74 -11.39 7.41
CA GLY A 31 -5.48 -12.73 6.91
C GLY A 31 -4.64 -12.70 5.63
N TRP A 32 -3.95 -13.80 5.34
CA TRP A 32 -3.44 -14.06 3.99
C TRP A 32 -4.59 -14.03 2.97
N SER A 33 -4.28 -13.68 1.72
CA SER A 33 -5.24 -13.42 0.64
C SER A 33 -6.21 -12.26 0.89
N SER A 34 -5.98 -11.43 1.92
CA SER A 34 -6.76 -10.21 2.11
C SER A 34 -6.40 -9.15 1.08
N LEU A 35 -7.43 -8.46 0.59
CA LEU A 35 -7.28 -7.26 -0.25
C LEU A 35 -7.07 -6.03 0.63
N VAL A 36 -5.95 -5.35 0.40
CA VAL A 36 -5.50 -4.22 1.22
C VAL A 36 -5.08 -3.04 0.37
N ARG A 37 -5.12 -1.85 0.99
CA ARG A 37 -4.52 -0.63 0.47
C ARG A 37 -3.42 -0.18 1.41
N LEU A 38 -2.35 0.36 0.85
CA LEU A 38 -1.23 0.89 1.62
C LEU A 38 -1.25 2.41 1.56
N ARG A 39 -1.36 3.06 2.72
CA ARG A 39 -1.35 4.52 2.85
C ARG A 39 -0.08 4.98 3.54
N HIS A 40 0.67 5.87 2.92
CA HIS A 40 1.84 6.49 3.54
C HIS A 40 1.38 7.38 4.70
N VAL A 41 1.92 7.16 5.90
CA VAL A 41 1.38 7.78 7.13
C VAL A 41 1.57 9.29 7.12
N THR A 42 2.73 9.77 6.68
CA THR A 42 3.07 11.20 6.74
C THR A 42 2.47 12.01 5.58
N SER A 43 2.52 11.51 4.34
CA SER A 43 1.94 12.24 3.19
C SER A 43 0.45 11.97 2.97
N GLY A 44 -0.09 10.90 3.57
CA GLY A 44 -1.46 10.48 3.36
C GLY A 44 -1.77 9.92 1.97
N LEU A 45 -0.77 9.76 1.10
CA LEU A 45 -0.90 9.22 -0.25
C LEU A 45 -1.02 7.70 -0.23
N TYR A 46 -1.65 7.14 -1.26
CA TYR A 46 -1.77 5.70 -1.45
C TYR A 46 -0.69 5.16 -2.37
N LEU A 47 -0.16 3.99 -2.05
CA LEU A 47 0.69 3.24 -2.97
C LEU A 47 -0.16 2.76 -4.14
N ALA A 48 0.33 2.95 -5.37
CA ALA A 48 -0.36 2.55 -6.58
C ALA A 48 0.60 1.97 -7.61
N VAL A 49 0.10 1.01 -8.38
CA VAL A 49 0.74 0.55 -9.62
C VAL A 49 0.02 1.24 -10.78
N VAL A 50 0.75 2.04 -11.54
CA VAL A 50 0.22 2.78 -12.70
C VAL A 50 0.95 2.30 -13.94
N GLY A 51 0.22 2.12 -15.04
CA GLY A 51 0.83 1.83 -16.34
C GLY A 51 1.55 3.06 -16.87
N ASP A 52 2.80 2.89 -17.30
CA ASP A 52 3.61 3.89 -17.96
C ASP A 52 4.08 3.35 -19.31
N GLU A 53 4.62 4.20 -20.18
CA GLU A 53 5.16 3.81 -21.50
C GLU A 53 6.26 2.74 -21.40
N ASN A 54 6.97 2.71 -20.26
CA ASN A 54 8.04 1.78 -19.94
C ASN A 54 7.58 0.58 -19.09
N GLY A 55 6.27 0.38 -18.91
CA GLY A 55 5.68 -0.69 -18.11
C GLY A 55 5.11 -0.25 -16.76
N PRO A 56 4.69 -1.19 -15.89
CA PRO A 56 4.05 -0.87 -14.62
C PRO A 56 5.03 -0.21 -13.65
N LYS A 57 4.65 0.96 -13.13
CA LYS A 57 5.44 1.76 -12.20
C LYS A 57 4.73 1.92 -10.87
N VAL A 58 5.47 1.68 -9.78
CA VAL A 58 4.99 1.90 -8.41
C VAL A 58 5.18 3.37 -8.02
N THR A 59 4.08 4.06 -7.75
CA THR A 59 4.06 5.48 -7.36
C THR A 59 3.11 5.74 -6.20
N CYS A 60 3.13 6.96 -5.65
CA CYS A 60 2.20 7.40 -4.62
C CYS A 60 1.19 8.36 -5.23
N ILE A 61 -0.11 8.08 -5.08
CA ILE A 61 -1.19 8.92 -5.64
C ILE A 61 -2.14 9.40 -4.55
N SER A 62 -2.78 10.54 -4.80
CA SER A 62 -3.80 11.08 -3.89
C SER A 62 -5.06 10.21 -3.93
N LYS A 63 -5.86 10.26 -2.86
CA LYS A 63 -7.14 9.54 -2.78
C LYS A 63 -8.09 9.86 -3.95
N LYS A 64 -8.03 11.07 -4.50
CA LYS A 64 -8.89 11.50 -5.63
C LYS A 64 -8.54 10.77 -6.92
N ASN A 65 -7.26 10.45 -7.11
CA ASN A 65 -6.75 9.79 -8.30
C ASN A 65 -6.61 8.26 -8.11
N ALA A 66 -6.95 7.77 -6.92
CA ALA A 66 -6.79 6.37 -6.53
C ALA A 66 -7.88 5.48 -7.12
N SER A 67 -7.68 5.02 -8.36
CA SER A 67 -8.48 3.92 -8.93
C SER A 67 -8.37 2.69 -8.03
N ALA A 68 -9.51 2.03 -7.76
CA ALA A 68 -9.56 0.89 -6.85
C ALA A 68 -8.62 -0.24 -7.26
N ILE A 69 -8.45 -0.48 -8.56
CA ILE A 69 -7.57 -1.53 -9.09
C ILE A 69 -6.10 -1.16 -8.87
N ALA A 70 -5.74 0.10 -9.12
CA ALA A 70 -4.35 0.55 -9.04
C ALA A 70 -3.79 0.52 -7.61
N VAL A 71 -4.64 0.68 -6.58
CA VAL A 71 -4.22 0.79 -5.17
C VAL A 71 -4.53 -0.43 -4.31
N THR A 72 -5.14 -1.47 -4.88
CA THR A 72 -5.51 -2.69 -4.15
C THR A 72 -4.48 -3.77 -4.37
N PHE A 73 -3.97 -4.33 -3.28
CA PHE A 73 -2.96 -5.37 -3.26
C PHE A 73 -3.51 -6.60 -2.55
N GLU A 74 -3.16 -7.78 -3.04
CA GLU A 74 -3.45 -9.04 -2.35
C GLU A 74 -2.23 -9.43 -1.51
N MET A 75 -2.42 -9.71 -0.22
CA MET A 75 -1.37 -10.29 0.60
C MET A 75 -1.22 -11.77 0.26
N LYS A 76 -0.07 -12.19 -0.27
CA LYS A 76 0.22 -13.60 -0.49
C LYS A 76 1.28 -14.07 0.49
N MET A 77 1.04 -15.23 1.10
CA MET A 77 2.09 -15.97 1.77
C MET A 77 2.94 -16.63 0.69
N SER A 78 4.24 -16.31 0.66
CA SER A 78 5.20 -17.06 -0.13
C SER A 78 5.59 -18.34 0.62
N LYS A 79 5.87 -19.42 -0.11
CA LYS A 79 6.64 -20.54 0.44
C LYS A 79 8.09 -20.10 0.70
#